data_AF-A0AB37JHJ7-F1
#
_entry.id   AF-A0AB37JHJ7-F1
#
_cell.length_a   1.000
_cell.length_b   1.000
_cell.length_c   1.000
_cell.angle_alpha   90.00
_cell.angle_beta   90.00
_cell.angle_gamma   90.00
#
_symmetry.space_group_name_H-M   'P 1'
#
loop_
_entity.id
_entity.type
_entity.pdbx_description
1 polymer ?
#
loop_
_entity_poly.entity_id
_entity_poly.type
_entity_poly.pdbx_seq_one_letter_code
_entity_poly.pdbx_strand_id
1 'polypeptide(L)'
;MKKKSSKQKRKCPPFYLPMYGINNWCSIRAAALEELEGQEASPKNKARPKYVSLENAVMSRIIDNRKTKMQQKNKPLSTHTEHIVLSEQTEKNAKENIPVAINKKAEPEIPATIINQVKKIKEALASSNDIQIEKPLIIETPISENTKVKKGSRYAYAEGLHSHAEGIATHAEGFLTHAKASFSHAEGSKTKATGHSSHSEGSETTAGGSYSHAEGKHTIALGEAAHAEGTATIANGFSSHAEGNHTSTAHFAGSHIMGRFGTAEESYSWFIANGTNETDHNIGAKWLAHNGEMYIDGASYNASGTDFAQMFETVDNKLIDVGYFVTFSSEEKIRIATSNDSFILGISSATPALIGNSGALSWQKRYKTDSFGKRQYVSTESQDIQPLLNTEWDPTCKYIARKDRTEWLPVGLIGQMLVRDDGTCETHGYCRPNNDGIATKSESGFFVIKRTGENQILILFR
;
A
#
# COMPACT_ATOMS: atom_id res chain seq x y z
N MET A 1 36.42 -48.82 -2.39
CA MET A 1 34.97 -48.71 -2.65
C MET A 1 34.54 -47.26 -2.46
N LYS A 2 34.24 -46.54 -3.55
CA LYS A 2 33.84 -45.11 -3.53
C LYS A 2 32.36 -44.99 -3.12
N LYS A 3 32.06 -44.29 -2.02
CA LYS A 3 30.68 -43.86 -1.71
C LYS A 3 30.33 -42.66 -2.60
N LYS A 4 29.36 -42.84 -3.50
CA LYS A 4 28.69 -41.76 -4.23
C LYS A 4 27.83 -40.96 -3.24
N SER A 5 28.10 -39.67 -3.08
CA SER A 5 27.17 -38.73 -2.45
C SER A 5 26.48 -37.95 -3.57
N SER A 6 25.17 -38.15 -3.73
CA SER A 6 24.35 -37.44 -4.70
C SER A 6 24.08 -36.02 -4.19
N LYS A 7 24.57 -34.99 -4.89
CA LYS A 7 24.07 -33.62 -4.76
C LYS A 7 22.62 -33.60 -5.24
N GLN A 8 21.67 -33.65 -4.31
CA GLN A 8 20.26 -33.45 -4.58
C GLN A 8 20.08 -31.95 -4.91
N LYS A 9 20.03 -31.61 -6.21
CA LYS A 9 19.55 -30.29 -6.65
C LYS A 9 18.16 -30.11 -6.03
N ARG A 10 17.96 -29.06 -5.22
CA ARG A 10 16.61 -28.65 -4.79
C ARG A 10 15.83 -28.36 -6.07
N LYS A 11 14.95 -29.29 -6.43
CA LYS A 11 13.98 -29.08 -7.51
C LYS A 11 13.03 -28.00 -7.01
N CYS A 12 13.09 -26.83 -7.62
CA CYS A 12 11.92 -26.00 -7.82
C CYS A 12 10.75 -26.94 -8.22
N PRO A 13 9.67 -27.04 -7.43
CA PRO A 13 8.46 -27.76 -7.86
C PRO A 13 8.02 -27.26 -9.25
N PRO A 14 7.26 -28.02 -10.05
CA PRO A 14 6.97 -27.66 -11.45
C PRO A 14 6.30 -26.29 -11.67
N PHE A 15 5.90 -25.61 -10.59
CA PHE A 15 5.34 -24.26 -10.55
C PHE A 15 6.37 -23.13 -10.43
N TYR A 16 7.66 -23.48 -10.48
CA TYR A 16 8.80 -22.61 -10.23
C TYR A 16 9.72 -22.61 -11.45
N LEU A 17 9.59 -21.61 -12.32
CA LEU A 17 10.54 -21.38 -13.40
C LEU A 17 11.70 -20.52 -12.86
N PRO A 18 12.96 -20.95 -13.01
CA PRO A 18 14.09 -20.11 -12.69
C PRO A 18 14.24 -19.05 -13.78
N MET A 19 14.38 -17.78 -13.40
CA MET A 19 14.99 -16.82 -14.30
C MET A 19 15.76 -15.74 -13.56
N TYR A 20 17.05 -15.70 -13.86
CA TYR A 20 17.93 -14.54 -13.76
C TYR A 20 17.28 -13.32 -14.44
N GLY A 21 17.33 -12.15 -13.78
CA GLY A 21 17.09 -10.86 -14.44
C GLY A 21 16.32 -9.86 -13.59
N ILE A 22 17.07 -9.10 -12.78
CA ILE A 22 16.64 -7.92 -12.03
C ILE A 22 15.93 -6.93 -12.97
N ASN A 23 14.67 -6.62 -12.69
CA ASN A 23 13.97 -5.45 -13.22
C ASN A 23 13.38 -4.68 -12.04
N ASN A 24 14.22 -3.93 -11.31
CA ASN A 24 13.74 -2.91 -10.37
C ASN A 24 13.93 -1.53 -11.02
N TRP A 25 12.83 -0.78 -11.12
CA TRP A 25 12.77 0.56 -11.71
C TRP A 25 13.69 1.54 -10.98
N CYS A 26 13.91 1.34 -9.67
CA CYS A 26 14.82 2.13 -8.85
C CYS A 26 16.29 1.95 -9.26
N SER A 27 16.70 0.74 -9.68
CA SER A 27 18.07 0.47 -10.11
C SER A 27 18.39 1.09 -11.48
N ILE A 28 17.40 1.16 -12.37
CA ILE A 28 17.53 1.81 -13.68
C ILE A 28 17.62 3.33 -13.50
N ARG A 29 16.83 3.89 -12.59
CA ARG A 29 16.87 5.32 -12.24
C ARG A 29 18.19 5.71 -11.59
N ALA A 30 18.68 4.93 -10.63
CA ALA A 30 19.96 5.16 -9.96
C ALA A 30 21.13 5.11 -10.96
N ALA A 31 21.15 4.10 -11.84
CA ALA A 31 22.22 3.96 -12.82
C ALA A 31 22.20 5.08 -13.88
N ALA A 32 21.02 5.57 -14.26
CA ALA A 32 20.88 6.70 -15.18
C ALA A 32 21.35 8.03 -14.55
N LEU A 33 21.16 8.19 -13.24
CA LEU A 33 21.69 9.33 -12.48
C LEU A 33 23.23 9.27 -12.41
N GLU A 34 23.81 8.10 -12.12
CA GLU A 34 25.28 7.91 -12.11
C GLU A 34 25.94 8.23 -13.46
N GLU A 35 25.25 7.96 -14.58
CA GLU A 35 25.78 8.24 -15.92
C GLU A 35 25.66 9.72 -16.32
N LEU A 36 24.62 10.42 -15.84
CA LEU A 36 24.49 11.87 -15.98
C LEU A 36 25.55 12.61 -15.14
N GLU A 37 25.77 12.16 -13.91
CA GLU A 37 26.83 12.69 -13.03
C GLU A 37 28.23 12.41 -13.59
N GLY A 38 28.44 11.26 -14.23
CA GLY A 38 29.71 10.91 -14.90
C GLY A 38 30.02 11.76 -16.15
N GLN A 39 29.00 12.28 -16.83
CA GLN A 39 29.18 13.18 -17.99
C GLN A 39 29.53 14.63 -17.56
N GLU A 40 29.12 15.05 -16.37
CA GLU A 40 29.50 16.35 -15.80
C GLU A 40 30.92 16.37 -15.21
N ALA A 41 31.50 15.20 -14.91
CA ALA A 41 32.80 15.07 -14.26
C ALA A 41 34.04 15.01 -15.19
N SER A 42 33.89 15.19 -16.52
CA SER A 42 35.00 15.15 -17.47
C SER A 42 35.54 16.56 -17.81
N PRO A 43 36.80 16.91 -17.47
CA PRO A 43 37.39 18.15 -17.92
C PRO A 43 37.99 18.00 -19.33
N LYS A 44 37.53 18.86 -20.24
CA LYS A 44 38.03 19.15 -21.61
C LYS A 44 37.32 18.44 -22.77
N ASN A 45 36.25 19.06 -23.27
CA ASN A 45 36.22 19.55 -24.65
C ASN A 45 35.05 20.52 -24.86
N LYS A 46 35.31 21.67 -25.50
CA LYS A 46 34.31 22.70 -25.82
C LYS A 46 33.36 22.20 -26.92
N ALA A 47 32.25 21.59 -26.54
CA ALA A 47 31.06 21.47 -27.38
C ALA A 47 29.82 21.71 -26.49
N ARG A 48 28.87 22.54 -26.95
CA ARG A 48 27.65 22.89 -26.21
C ARG A 48 26.95 21.60 -25.73
N PRO A 49 26.55 21.50 -24.45
CA PRO A 49 25.83 20.32 -23.98
C PRO A 49 24.46 20.30 -24.65
N LYS A 50 24.17 19.22 -25.37
CA LYS A 50 22.80 18.90 -25.80
C LYS A 50 22.05 18.48 -24.54
N TYR A 51 21.05 19.27 -24.13
CA TYR A 51 20.17 18.90 -23.04
C TYR A 51 19.42 17.62 -23.43
N VAL A 52 19.70 16.52 -22.73
CA VAL A 52 18.96 15.26 -22.87
C VAL A 52 18.07 15.17 -21.64
N SER A 53 16.75 15.22 -21.82
CA SER A 53 15.82 15.03 -20.70
C SER A 53 16.07 13.66 -20.04
N LEU A 54 15.86 13.58 -18.72
CA LEU A 54 15.99 12.34 -17.95
C LEU A 54 15.19 11.19 -18.58
N GLU A 55 14.02 11.50 -19.14
CA GLU A 55 13.17 10.57 -19.88
C GLU A 55 13.88 9.98 -21.10
N ASN A 56 14.58 10.79 -21.89
CA ASN A 56 15.31 10.33 -23.08
C ASN A 56 16.55 9.48 -22.73
N ALA A 57 17.24 9.81 -21.64
CA ALA A 57 18.36 9.02 -21.12
C ALA A 57 17.88 7.64 -20.63
N VAL A 58 16.77 7.60 -19.89
CA VAL A 58 16.13 6.37 -19.43
C VAL A 58 15.67 5.51 -20.61
N MET A 59 15.03 6.11 -21.62
CA MET A 59 14.54 5.38 -22.80
C MET A 59 15.67 4.83 -23.68
N SER A 60 16.77 5.58 -23.84
CA SER A 60 17.95 5.10 -24.58
C SER A 60 18.59 3.90 -23.90
N ARG A 61 18.69 3.91 -22.56
CA ARG A 61 19.25 2.80 -21.78
C ARG A 61 18.36 1.56 -21.78
N ILE A 62 17.04 1.74 -21.86
CA ILE A 62 16.09 0.63 -22.08
C ILE A 62 16.33 -0.03 -23.44
N ILE A 63 16.55 0.77 -24.49
CA ILE A 63 16.83 0.27 -25.84
C ILE A 63 18.16 -0.47 -25.88
N ASP A 64 19.20 0.06 -25.26
CA ASP A 64 20.52 -0.58 -25.23
C ASP A 64 20.52 -1.84 -24.37
N ASN A 65 19.85 -1.85 -23.21
CA ASN A 65 19.65 -3.07 -22.42
C ASN A 65 18.89 -4.17 -23.19
N ARG A 66 17.95 -3.80 -24.08
CA ARG A 66 17.30 -4.75 -24.98
C ARG A 66 18.26 -5.30 -26.03
N LYS A 67 19.14 -4.47 -26.61
CA LYS A 67 20.19 -4.91 -27.55
C LYS A 67 21.22 -5.83 -26.87
N THR A 68 21.68 -5.49 -25.67
CA THR A 68 22.64 -6.29 -24.89
C THR A 68 22.02 -7.63 -24.46
N LYS A 69 20.73 -7.66 -24.10
CA LYS A 69 19.99 -8.92 -23.82
C LYS A 69 19.86 -9.81 -25.06
N MET A 70 19.70 -9.23 -26.25
CA MET A 70 19.72 -10.02 -27.50
C MET A 70 21.11 -10.60 -27.79
N GLN A 71 22.20 -9.91 -27.42
CA GLN A 71 23.56 -10.41 -27.59
C GLN A 71 23.98 -11.44 -26.53
N GLN A 72 23.48 -11.34 -25.30
CA GLN A 72 23.78 -12.29 -24.20
C GLN A 72 23.04 -13.63 -24.30
N LYS A 73 21.96 -13.72 -25.09
CA LYS A 73 21.26 -14.99 -25.37
C LYS A 73 22.12 -16.01 -26.13
N ASN A 74 23.31 -15.60 -26.63
CA ASN A 74 24.19 -16.41 -27.48
C ASN A 74 25.50 -16.89 -26.81
N LYS A 75 25.64 -16.90 -25.47
CA LYS A 75 26.84 -17.48 -24.81
C LYS A 75 26.51 -18.36 -23.59
N PRO A 76 27.18 -19.52 -23.43
CA PRO A 76 26.98 -20.41 -22.27
C PRO A 76 27.79 -19.95 -21.04
N LEU A 77 27.22 -20.16 -19.84
CA LEU A 77 27.78 -19.74 -18.55
C LEU A 77 28.72 -20.80 -17.92
N SER A 78 29.82 -20.32 -17.33
CA SER A 78 30.81 -21.06 -16.54
C SER A 78 30.57 -20.86 -15.03
N THR A 79 30.99 -21.84 -14.23
CA THR A 79 30.73 -22.01 -12.78
C THR A 79 31.90 -21.57 -11.90
N HIS A 80 31.63 -20.90 -10.79
CA HIS A 80 32.51 -20.87 -9.61
C HIS A 80 31.71 -20.98 -8.30
N THR A 81 32.34 -21.60 -7.30
CA THR A 81 31.79 -22.12 -6.03
C THR A 81 32.57 -21.48 -4.85
N GLU A 82 32.10 -21.75 -3.62
CA GLU A 82 32.75 -21.63 -2.28
C GLU A 82 32.20 -20.49 -1.41
N HIS A 83 32.04 -20.56 -0.08
CA HIS A 83 31.86 -21.60 0.96
C HIS A 83 31.40 -20.83 2.24
N ILE A 84 30.55 -21.40 3.10
CA ILE A 84 30.12 -20.83 4.40
C ILE A 84 30.59 -21.77 5.53
N VAL A 85 30.98 -21.20 6.67
CA VAL A 85 31.25 -21.91 7.94
C VAL A 85 30.14 -21.61 8.95
N LEU A 86 29.69 -22.65 9.65
CA LEU A 86 28.71 -22.67 10.75
C LEU A 86 29.44 -22.92 12.08
N SER A 87 28.89 -22.43 13.19
CA SER A 87 29.04 -23.09 14.50
C SER A 87 27.82 -22.86 15.40
N GLU A 88 27.37 -23.95 16.01
CA GLU A 88 26.21 -24.11 16.89
C GLU A 88 26.51 -23.82 18.37
N GLN A 89 25.40 -23.57 19.10
CA GLN A 89 25.08 -23.94 20.49
C GLN A 89 25.81 -23.26 21.67
N THR A 90 25.03 -22.59 22.52
CA THR A 90 24.73 -23.12 23.87
C THR A 90 23.49 -22.46 24.49
N GLU A 91 22.61 -23.30 25.04
CA GLU A 91 21.42 -22.95 25.81
C GLU A 91 21.70 -23.05 27.33
N LYS A 92 20.90 -22.30 28.11
CA LYS A 92 20.59 -22.42 29.55
C LYS A 92 21.55 -21.79 30.57
N ASN A 93 21.10 -20.67 31.17
CA ASN A 93 20.46 -20.67 32.50
C ASN A 93 20.10 -19.23 32.92
N ALA A 94 18.84 -19.00 33.33
CA ALA A 94 18.45 -18.25 34.52
C ALA A 94 16.94 -17.92 34.45
N LYS A 95 16.14 -18.67 35.21
CA LYS A 95 14.87 -18.19 35.75
C LYS A 95 15.21 -17.36 36.99
N GLU A 96 14.68 -16.15 37.11
CA GLU A 96 14.05 -15.60 38.33
C GLU A 96 13.67 -14.13 38.12
N ASN A 97 12.58 -13.75 38.80
CA ASN A 97 12.04 -12.40 39.03
C ASN A 97 10.99 -11.86 38.04
N ILE A 98 9.73 -12.19 38.37
CA ILE A 98 8.53 -11.43 37.99
C ILE A 98 8.23 -10.43 39.13
N PRO A 99 7.97 -9.16 38.82
CA PRO A 99 7.06 -8.35 39.62
C PRO A 99 5.78 -8.06 38.84
N VAL A 100 4.66 -8.37 39.49
CA VAL A 100 3.30 -7.94 39.14
C VAL A 100 3.13 -6.46 39.49
N ALA A 101 2.70 -5.64 38.54
CA ALA A 101 2.18 -4.29 38.80
C ALA A 101 1.10 -3.86 37.78
N ILE A 102 -0.15 -4.16 38.15
CA ILE A 102 -1.34 -3.28 38.21
C ILE A 102 -1.67 -2.37 37.01
N ASN A 103 -2.84 -2.63 36.43
CA ASN A 103 -3.70 -1.76 35.62
C ASN A 103 -3.65 -0.26 35.96
N LYS A 104 -3.36 0.59 34.96
CA LYS A 104 -4.00 1.90 34.77
C LYS A 104 -4.11 2.19 33.27
N LYS A 105 -5.34 2.34 32.77
CA LYS A 105 -5.63 3.01 31.50
C LYS A 105 -5.03 4.41 31.58
N ALA A 106 -4.12 4.74 30.67
CA ALA A 106 -3.73 6.11 30.43
C ALA A 106 -4.70 6.70 29.40
N GLU A 107 -5.58 7.59 29.83
CA GLU A 107 -6.23 8.54 28.92
C GLU A 107 -5.15 9.53 28.44
N PRO A 108 -5.04 9.82 27.14
CA PRO A 108 -4.12 10.83 26.66
C PRO A 108 -4.72 12.21 26.97
N GLU A 109 -4.46 12.74 28.16
CA GLU A 109 -4.68 14.15 28.43
C GLU A 109 -3.73 14.97 27.56
N ILE A 110 -4.31 15.78 26.67
CA ILE A 110 -3.61 16.82 25.93
C ILE A 110 -2.83 17.67 26.95
N PRO A 111 -1.51 17.84 26.81
CA PRO A 111 -0.71 18.59 27.77
C PRO A 111 -1.31 19.98 28.02
N ALA A 112 -1.55 20.32 29.29
CA ALA A 112 -2.15 21.60 29.70
C ALA A 112 -1.40 22.84 29.16
N THR A 113 -0.13 22.65 28.78
CA THR A 113 0.70 23.64 28.09
C THR A 113 0.18 23.99 26.70
N ILE A 114 -0.35 23.01 25.94
CA ILE A 114 -0.91 23.20 24.60
C ILE A 114 -2.28 23.90 24.70
N ILE A 115 -3.12 23.48 25.65
CA ILE A 115 -4.44 24.13 25.90
C ILE A 115 -4.25 25.61 26.28
N ASN A 116 -3.26 25.92 27.12
CA ASN A 116 -2.96 27.29 27.50
C ASN A 116 -2.32 28.12 26.39
N GLN A 117 -1.57 27.51 25.47
CA GLN A 117 -1.07 28.21 24.28
C GLN A 117 -2.21 28.59 23.34
N VAL A 118 -3.16 27.68 23.10
CA VAL A 118 -4.33 27.97 22.26
C VAL A 118 -5.22 29.05 22.87
N LYS A 119 -5.38 29.05 24.20
CA LYS A 119 -6.19 30.05 24.92
C LYS A 119 -5.57 31.46 24.85
N LYS A 120 -4.25 31.58 25.04
CA LYS A 120 -3.52 32.86 24.92
C LYS A 120 -3.58 33.45 23.51
N ILE A 121 -3.60 32.59 22.48
CA ILE A 121 -3.71 33.04 21.09
C ILE A 121 -5.13 33.59 20.80
N LYS A 122 -6.18 32.97 21.36
CA LYS A 122 -7.57 33.48 21.22
C LYS A 122 -7.79 34.83 21.91
N GLU A 123 -7.19 35.05 23.07
CA GLU A 123 -7.31 36.31 23.83
C GLU A 123 -6.56 37.47 23.14
N ALA A 124 -5.44 37.19 22.47
CA ALA A 124 -4.67 38.18 21.71
C ALA A 124 -5.35 38.64 20.40
N LEU A 125 -6.32 37.88 19.89
CA LEU A 125 -7.04 38.17 18.65
C LEU A 125 -8.31 39.02 18.87
N ALA A 126 -8.75 39.21 20.12
CA ALA A 126 -9.98 39.93 20.44
C ALA A 126 -9.81 41.46 20.61
N SER A 127 -8.57 41.99 20.59
CA SER A 127 -8.27 43.37 21.02
C SER A 127 -7.86 44.35 19.92
N SER A 128 -8.05 44.04 18.63
CA SER A 128 -7.76 45.03 17.57
C SER A 128 -8.86 45.07 16.51
N ASN A 129 -9.88 45.88 16.75
CA ASN A 129 -10.79 46.36 15.71
C ASN A 129 -10.99 47.85 15.91
N ASP A 130 -10.31 48.67 15.10
CA ASP A 130 -10.80 49.98 14.69
C ASP A 130 -10.16 50.31 13.33
N ILE A 131 -11.02 50.50 12.31
CA ILE A 131 -10.66 50.83 10.93
C ILE A 131 -11.16 52.25 10.64
N GLN A 132 -10.32 53.09 10.04
CA GLN A 132 -10.74 54.27 9.29
C GLN A 132 -10.07 54.25 7.90
N ILE A 133 -10.84 54.68 6.90
CA ILE A 133 -10.64 54.51 5.45
C ILE A 133 -10.16 55.84 4.84
N GLU A 134 -9.12 55.84 4.00
CA GLU A 134 -8.94 56.83 2.91
C GLU A 134 -8.30 56.22 1.64
N LYS A 135 -8.64 56.85 0.50
CA LYS A 135 -8.44 56.42 -0.92
C LYS A 135 -7.05 56.79 -1.50
N PRO A 136 -6.66 56.26 -2.68
CA PRO A 136 -5.27 55.94 -3.01
C PRO A 136 -4.48 57.09 -3.64
N LEU A 137 -3.20 57.18 -3.26
CA LEU A 137 -2.17 57.88 -4.01
C LEU A 137 -1.22 56.84 -4.62
N ILE A 138 -1.07 56.84 -5.94
CA ILE A 138 -0.06 56.06 -6.64
C ILE A 138 1.30 56.70 -6.31
N ILE A 139 2.10 56.04 -5.49
CA ILE A 139 3.49 56.39 -5.21
C ILE A 139 4.33 55.13 -5.52
N GLU A 140 5.35 55.32 -6.34
CA GLU A 140 6.38 54.34 -6.65
C GLU A 140 6.91 53.68 -5.37
N THR A 141 6.88 52.35 -5.32
CA THR A 141 7.22 51.58 -4.12
C THR A 141 8.68 51.80 -3.70
N PRO A 142 8.95 52.34 -2.50
CA PRO A 142 10.25 52.21 -1.87
C PRO A 142 10.43 50.75 -1.44
N ILE A 143 11.64 50.23 -1.61
CA ILE A 143 12.08 48.95 -1.07
C ILE A 143 11.77 48.94 0.44
N SER A 144 10.93 48.00 0.90
CA SER A 144 10.54 47.94 2.31
C SER A 144 11.73 47.49 3.17
N GLU A 145 12.16 48.40 4.04
CA GLU A 145 12.99 48.07 5.19
C GLU A 145 12.18 47.19 6.16
N ASN A 146 12.31 45.86 6.07
CA ASN A 146 12.23 44.95 7.23
C ASN A 146 12.72 43.51 6.96
N THR A 147 13.57 43.30 5.95
CA THR A 147 14.21 41.99 5.69
C THR A 147 15.40 41.80 6.62
N LYS A 148 15.18 41.30 7.84
CA LYS A 148 16.27 40.92 8.76
C LYS A 148 16.88 39.58 8.33
N VAL A 149 17.89 39.62 7.46
CA VAL A 149 18.73 38.45 7.16
C VAL A 149 19.76 38.28 8.29
N LYS A 150 19.72 37.15 8.99
CA LYS A 150 20.63 36.87 10.12
C LYS A 150 22.04 36.56 9.60
N LYS A 151 23.07 36.96 10.35
CA LYS A 151 24.48 36.70 10.03
C LYS A 151 24.73 35.17 10.07
N GLY A 152 24.66 34.51 8.91
CA GLY A 152 24.71 33.05 8.74
C GLY A 152 23.86 32.52 7.58
N SER A 153 22.90 33.32 7.11
CA SER A 153 21.87 32.96 6.12
C SER A 153 22.32 33.21 4.67
N ARG A 154 23.36 32.50 4.21
CA ARG A 154 23.82 32.61 2.81
C ARG A 154 22.68 32.21 1.85
N TYR A 155 22.41 33.02 0.82
CA TYR A 155 21.34 32.79 -0.18
C TYR A 155 19.90 32.80 0.36
N ALA A 156 19.65 33.37 1.54
CA ALA A 156 18.29 33.56 2.04
C ALA A 156 17.58 34.73 1.33
N TYR A 157 16.32 34.53 0.96
CA TYR A 157 15.46 35.57 0.39
C TYR A 157 14.11 35.58 1.12
N ALA A 158 13.61 36.77 1.43
CA ALA A 158 12.30 36.95 2.03
C ALA A 158 11.57 38.12 1.37
N GLU A 159 10.31 37.92 1.01
CA GLU A 159 9.44 38.92 0.42
C GLU A 159 8.03 38.90 1.03
N GLY A 160 7.30 39.99 0.83
CA GLY A 160 6.03 40.23 1.50
C GLY A 160 6.15 40.80 2.92
N LEU A 161 5.03 40.87 3.63
CA LEU A 161 4.89 41.64 4.87
C LEU A 161 5.16 40.75 6.10
N HIS A 162 6.15 41.12 6.91
CA HIS A 162 6.58 40.38 8.11
C HIS A 162 7.07 38.94 7.83
N SER A 163 7.64 38.71 6.64
CA SER A 163 8.26 37.43 6.27
C SER A 163 9.71 37.34 6.73
N HIS A 164 10.14 36.15 7.17
CA HIS A 164 11.47 35.89 7.72
C HIS A 164 12.13 34.67 7.09
N ALA A 165 13.32 34.85 6.52
CA ALA A 165 14.18 33.79 6.01
C ALA A 165 15.51 33.76 6.80
N GLU A 166 15.71 32.73 7.63
CA GLU A 166 16.82 32.66 8.61
C GLU A 166 17.89 31.59 8.30
N GLY A 167 17.59 30.58 7.48
CA GLY A 167 18.50 29.48 7.18
C GLY A 167 19.44 29.75 5.99
N ILE A 168 20.30 28.79 5.64
CA ILE A 168 21.04 28.84 4.37
C ILE A 168 20.08 28.47 3.24
N ALA A 169 20.07 29.25 2.15
CA ALA A 169 19.24 29.03 0.96
C ALA A 169 17.75 28.87 1.27
N THR A 170 17.23 29.68 2.20
CA THR A 170 15.80 29.71 2.56
C THR A 170 15.02 30.72 1.74
N HIS A 171 13.77 30.41 1.45
CA HIS A 171 12.82 31.34 0.83
C HIS A 171 11.59 31.54 1.71
N ALA A 172 11.16 32.78 1.91
CA ALA A 172 9.91 33.09 2.59
C ALA A 172 9.12 34.16 1.82
N GLU A 173 7.89 33.89 1.39
CA GLU A 173 7.05 34.85 0.67
C GLU A 173 5.66 34.96 1.30
N GLY A 174 4.99 36.12 1.17
CA GLY A 174 3.61 36.33 1.64
C GLY A 174 3.46 37.19 2.91
N PHE A 175 2.62 36.77 3.86
CA PHE A 175 2.32 37.53 5.09
C PHE A 175 2.64 36.71 6.33
N LEU A 176 3.50 37.21 7.23
CA LEU A 176 3.90 36.55 8.48
C LEU A 176 4.53 35.14 8.26
N THR A 177 5.21 34.90 7.14
CA THR A 177 5.79 33.59 6.82
C THR A 177 7.21 33.44 7.40
N HIS A 178 7.59 32.22 7.80
CA HIS A 178 8.88 31.98 8.44
C HIS A 178 9.56 30.71 7.90
N ALA A 179 10.64 30.87 7.13
CA ALA A 179 11.54 29.80 6.71
C ALA A 179 12.82 29.83 7.54
N LYS A 180 13.00 28.86 8.44
CA LYS A 180 14.05 28.92 9.50
C LYS A 180 15.25 28.01 9.30
N ALA A 181 15.06 26.82 8.73
CA ALA A 181 16.12 25.82 8.61
C ALA A 181 16.71 25.82 7.19
N SER A 182 17.92 25.30 7.02
CA SER A 182 18.57 25.30 5.69
C SER A 182 17.69 24.64 4.63
N PHE A 183 17.62 25.28 3.45
CA PHE A 183 16.83 24.89 2.29
C PHE A 183 15.32 24.86 2.50
N SER A 184 14.80 25.49 3.56
CA SER A 184 13.36 25.54 3.78
C SER A 184 12.65 26.65 2.98
N HIS A 185 11.41 26.39 2.59
CA HIS A 185 10.55 27.31 1.84
C HIS A 185 9.22 27.52 2.59
N ALA A 186 8.80 28.76 2.78
CA ALA A 186 7.50 29.09 3.37
C ALA A 186 6.77 30.15 2.54
N GLU A 187 5.57 29.83 2.04
CA GLU A 187 4.75 30.76 1.25
C GLU A 187 3.33 30.89 1.82
N GLY A 188 2.62 31.97 1.49
CA GLY A 188 1.23 32.21 1.92
C GLY A 188 1.08 33.10 3.16
N SER A 189 0.23 32.70 4.12
CA SER A 189 -0.14 33.49 5.30
C SER A 189 0.13 32.74 6.60
N LYS A 190 0.96 33.30 7.48
CA LYS A 190 1.34 32.74 8.78
C LYS A 190 1.91 31.30 8.70
N THR A 191 2.59 30.96 7.61
CA THR A 191 3.19 29.63 7.40
C THR A 191 4.58 29.52 8.01
N LYS A 192 5.00 28.30 8.36
CA LYS A 192 6.28 28.06 9.05
C LYS A 192 6.98 26.81 8.52
N ALA A 193 8.09 26.99 7.84
CA ALA A 193 8.98 25.90 7.43
C ALA A 193 10.23 25.88 8.32
N THR A 194 10.22 25.02 9.35
CA THR A 194 11.28 24.97 10.38
C THR A 194 12.15 23.72 10.34
N GLY A 195 11.81 22.74 9.50
CA GLY A 195 12.62 21.55 9.27
C GLY A 195 13.65 21.75 8.16
N HIS A 196 14.74 21.00 8.21
CA HIS A 196 15.73 21.00 7.13
C HIS A 196 15.06 20.59 5.80
N SER A 197 15.23 21.38 4.74
CA SER A 197 14.60 21.12 3.43
C SER A 197 13.07 20.94 3.51
N SER A 198 12.39 21.64 4.42
CA SER A 198 10.93 21.56 4.55
C SER A 198 10.20 22.63 3.73
N HIS A 199 8.95 22.36 3.36
CA HIS A 199 8.09 23.27 2.61
C HIS A 199 6.76 23.52 3.34
N SER A 200 6.33 24.77 3.48
CA SER A 200 5.06 25.12 4.12
C SER A 200 4.31 26.16 3.30
N GLU A 201 3.12 25.83 2.80
CA GLU A 201 2.30 26.73 1.97
C GLU A 201 0.87 26.86 2.48
N GLY A 202 0.12 27.88 2.02
CA GLY A 202 -1.27 28.11 2.42
C GLY A 202 -1.45 29.06 3.62
N SER A 203 -2.30 28.70 4.58
CA SER A 203 -2.67 29.55 5.73
C SER A 203 -2.49 28.83 7.07
N GLU A 204 -1.64 29.38 7.93
CA GLU A 204 -1.37 28.84 9.28
C GLU A 204 -0.83 27.41 9.26
N THR A 205 -0.03 27.07 8.26
CA THR A 205 0.59 25.74 8.12
C THR A 205 1.97 25.69 8.80
N THR A 206 2.42 24.49 9.19
CA THR A 206 3.74 24.29 9.79
C THR A 206 4.38 22.99 9.31
N ALA A 207 5.49 23.10 8.57
CA ALA A 207 6.36 21.99 8.19
C ALA A 207 7.63 21.99 9.05
N GLY A 208 7.58 21.22 10.14
CA GLY A 208 8.59 21.18 11.19
C GLY A 208 9.59 20.03 11.12
N GLY A 209 9.23 18.91 10.48
CA GLY A 209 10.14 17.78 10.29
C GLY A 209 11.15 18.02 9.16
N SER A 210 12.31 17.38 9.22
CA SER A 210 13.24 17.37 8.06
C SER A 210 12.55 16.75 6.86
N TYR A 211 12.69 17.36 5.68
CA TYR A 211 12.06 16.95 4.43
C TYR A 211 10.52 16.90 4.46
N SER A 212 9.90 17.60 5.42
CA SER A 212 8.43 17.62 5.57
C SER A 212 7.75 18.63 4.65
N HIS A 213 6.49 18.37 4.33
CA HIS A 213 5.63 19.26 3.56
C HIS A 213 4.29 19.51 4.28
N ALA A 214 3.86 20.76 4.37
CA ALA A 214 2.55 21.12 4.92
C ALA A 214 1.84 22.15 4.04
N GLU A 215 0.66 21.81 3.53
CA GLU A 215 -0.14 22.68 2.65
C GLU A 215 -1.61 22.79 3.11
N GLY A 216 -2.32 23.82 2.66
CA GLY A 216 -3.73 24.06 3.01
C GLY A 216 -3.94 25.01 4.21
N LYS A 217 -4.82 24.65 5.16
CA LYS A 217 -5.21 25.51 6.29
C LYS A 217 -5.03 24.82 7.65
N HIS A 218 -4.27 25.42 8.56
CA HIS A 218 -3.99 24.85 9.90
C HIS A 218 -3.37 23.44 9.87
N THR A 219 -2.58 23.11 8.84
CA THR A 219 -1.95 21.79 8.71
C THR A 219 -0.57 21.76 9.35
N ILE A 220 -0.19 20.61 9.90
CA ILE A 220 1.06 20.46 10.65
C ILE A 220 1.77 19.15 10.25
N ALA A 221 2.94 19.26 9.63
CA ALA A 221 3.83 18.13 9.35
C ALA A 221 5.07 18.18 10.27
N LEU A 222 5.11 17.35 11.31
CA LEU A 222 6.19 17.32 12.31
C LEU A 222 7.13 16.12 12.17
N GLY A 223 6.68 15.04 11.53
CA GLY A 223 7.53 13.88 11.30
C GLY A 223 8.61 14.16 10.25
N GLU A 224 9.77 13.53 10.37
CA GLU A 224 10.74 13.50 9.28
C GLU A 224 10.09 12.82 8.06
N ALA A 225 10.24 13.45 6.88
CA ALA A 225 9.60 13.08 5.63
C ALA A 225 8.06 12.99 5.69
N ALA A 226 7.41 13.69 6.63
CA ALA A 226 5.96 13.70 6.75
C ALA A 226 5.27 14.69 5.79
N HIS A 227 4.03 14.39 5.40
CA HIS A 227 3.19 15.23 4.56
C HIS A 227 1.83 15.50 5.23
N ALA A 228 1.41 16.76 5.32
CA ALA A 228 0.08 17.14 5.81
C ALA A 228 -0.61 18.11 4.85
N GLU A 229 -1.79 17.75 4.33
CA GLU A 229 -2.57 18.60 3.42
C GLU A 229 -4.04 18.72 3.85
N GLY A 230 -4.77 19.71 3.32
CA GLY A 230 -6.19 19.94 3.61
C GLY A 230 -6.45 20.95 4.75
N THR A 231 -7.32 20.62 5.70
CA THR A 231 -7.71 21.51 6.81
C THR A 231 -7.56 20.84 8.17
N ALA A 232 -6.77 21.45 9.06
CA ALA A 232 -6.54 20.98 10.41
C ALA A 232 -5.99 19.53 10.49
N THR A 233 -5.11 19.16 9.56
CA THR A 233 -4.49 17.83 9.49
C THR A 233 -3.12 17.81 10.16
N ILE A 234 -2.75 16.66 10.74
CA ILE A 234 -1.51 16.51 11.51
C ILE A 234 -0.76 15.25 11.09
N ALA A 235 0.41 15.42 10.45
CA ALA A 235 1.34 14.34 10.10
C ALA A 235 2.59 14.40 10.99
N ASN A 236 2.59 13.66 12.09
CA ASN A 236 3.58 13.72 13.16
C ASN A 236 4.36 12.40 13.37
N GLY A 237 4.19 11.42 12.49
CA GLY A 237 4.95 10.18 12.45
C GLY A 237 6.06 10.24 11.39
N PHE A 238 7.12 9.45 11.56
CA PHE A 238 8.17 9.31 10.55
C PHE A 238 7.58 8.83 9.22
N SER A 239 7.83 9.52 8.11
CA SER A 239 7.28 9.20 6.77
C SER A 239 5.75 9.06 6.73
N SER A 240 5.00 9.79 7.57
CA SER A 240 3.54 9.69 7.64
C SER A 240 2.83 10.70 6.73
N HIS A 241 1.58 10.42 6.35
CA HIS A 241 0.75 11.27 5.51
C HIS A 241 -0.65 11.48 6.12
N ALA A 242 -1.06 12.73 6.32
CA ALA A 242 -2.42 13.10 6.74
C ALA A 242 -3.07 14.07 5.74
N GLU A 243 -4.22 13.72 5.20
CA GLU A 243 -5.00 14.58 4.29
C GLU A 243 -6.47 14.69 4.72
N GLY A 244 -7.20 15.64 4.14
CA GLY A 244 -8.63 15.86 4.39
C GLY A 244 -8.93 16.90 5.47
N ASN A 245 -9.83 16.59 6.41
CA ASN A 245 -10.32 17.55 7.42
C ASN A 245 -10.24 16.97 8.84
N HIS A 246 -9.44 17.57 9.74
CA HIS A 246 -9.25 17.06 11.11
C HIS A 246 -8.77 15.59 11.17
N THR A 247 -7.75 15.24 10.38
CA THR A 247 -7.12 13.92 10.41
C THR A 247 -5.74 13.97 11.05
N SER A 248 -5.33 12.89 11.73
CA SER A 248 -4.03 12.83 12.42
C SER A 248 -3.38 11.45 12.29
N THR A 249 -2.08 11.41 12.02
CA THR A 249 -1.30 10.17 12.01
C THR A 249 -0.89 9.68 13.40
N ALA A 250 -1.19 10.43 14.47
CA ALA A 250 -0.95 10.04 15.87
C ALA A 250 0.46 9.50 16.18
N HIS A 251 1.50 10.07 15.54
CA HIS A 251 2.90 9.67 15.63
C HIS A 251 3.26 8.32 15.01
N PHE A 252 2.31 7.62 14.37
CA PHE A 252 2.57 6.34 13.73
C PHE A 252 3.40 6.51 12.45
N ALA A 253 4.53 5.80 12.41
CA ALA A 253 5.45 5.84 11.28
C ALA A 253 4.82 5.23 10.03
N GLY A 254 4.97 5.85 8.86
CA GLY A 254 4.47 5.34 7.58
C GLY A 254 2.94 5.24 7.49
N SER A 255 2.20 5.79 8.46
CA SER A 255 0.75 5.77 8.43
C SER A 255 0.21 6.75 7.39
N HIS A 256 -0.86 6.37 6.71
CA HIS A 256 -1.61 7.25 5.82
C HIS A 256 -3.08 7.32 6.24
N ILE A 257 -3.58 8.52 6.49
CA ILE A 257 -4.98 8.78 6.84
C ILE A 257 -5.58 9.90 5.97
N MET A 258 -6.78 9.66 5.45
CA MET A 258 -7.58 10.63 4.69
C MET A 258 -9.01 10.71 5.23
N GLY A 259 -9.82 11.66 4.75
CA GLY A 259 -11.24 11.78 5.09
C GLY A 259 -11.52 12.89 6.09
N ARG A 260 -12.43 12.67 7.05
CA ARG A 260 -12.78 13.68 8.06
C ARG A 260 -12.82 13.14 9.48
N PHE A 261 -12.32 13.93 10.43
CA PHE A 261 -12.37 13.67 11.88
C PHE A 261 -11.89 12.26 12.23
N GLY A 262 -10.59 12.02 12.16
CA GLY A 262 -10.05 10.69 12.43
C GLY A 262 -8.59 10.68 12.86
N THR A 263 -8.23 9.61 13.55
CA THR A 263 -6.90 9.41 14.13
C THR A 263 -6.40 8.03 13.73
N ALA A 264 -5.22 7.96 13.12
CA ALA A 264 -4.58 6.69 12.77
C ALA A 264 -4.30 5.86 14.03
N GLU A 265 -4.32 4.54 13.88
CA GLU A 265 -4.25 3.60 15.00
C GLU A 265 -2.97 2.75 15.01
N GLU A 266 -2.18 2.77 13.92
CA GLU A 266 -0.99 1.93 13.78
C GLU A 266 -0.03 2.45 12.69
N SER A 267 1.26 2.15 12.87
CA SER A 267 2.31 2.35 11.87
C SER A 267 2.07 1.56 10.58
N TYR A 268 2.57 2.11 9.46
CA TYR A 268 2.59 1.53 8.12
C TYR A 268 1.21 1.12 7.57
N SER A 269 0.15 1.56 8.21
CA SER A 269 -1.24 1.19 7.94
C SER A 269 -2.00 2.32 7.26
N TRP A 270 -3.13 1.99 6.63
CA TRP A 270 -3.94 2.93 5.86
C TRP A 270 -5.34 3.07 6.46
N PHE A 271 -5.84 4.30 6.52
CA PHE A 271 -7.08 4.67 7.21
C PHE A 271 -7.93 5.62 6.37
N ILE A 272 -9.24 5.38 6.32
CA ILE A 272 -10.25 6.35 5.89
C ILE A 272 -11.03 6.82 7.12
N ALA A 273 -10.88 8.08 7.49
CA ALA A 273 -11.61 8.73 8.56
C ALA A 273 -13.04 9.08 8.14
N ASN A 274 -14.00 8.83 9.04
CA ASN A 274 -15.40 9.18 8.85
C ASN A 274 -16.06 9.61 10.17
N GLY A 275 -15.36 10.39 10.99
CA GLY A 275 -15.96 11.02 12.15
C GLY A 275 -16.90 12.17 11.76
N THR A 276 -17.64 12.68 12.74
CA THR A 276 -18.63 13.74 12.49
C THR A 276 -18.19 15.12 12.94
N ASN A 277 -17.29 15.20 13.94
CA ASN A 277 -16.78 16.46 14.49
C ASN A 277 -15.50 16.21 15.33
N GLU A 278 -14.87 17.28 15.85
CA GLU A 278 -13.60 17.24 16.61
C GLU A 278 -13.65 16.37 17.89
N THR A 279 -14.84 16.08 18.42
CA THR A 279 -15.02 15.21 19.61
C THR A 279 -15.46 13.80 19.25
N ASP A 280 -15.83 13.57 17.99
CA ASP A 280 -16.35 12.29 17.47
C ASP A 280 -15.49 11.84 16.29
N HIS A 281 -14.28 11.41 16.60
CA HIS A 281 -13.35 10.84 15.64
C HIS A 281 -13.72 9.38 15.35
N ASN A 282 -13.74 8.97 14.07
CA ASN A 282 -14.01 7.59 13.69
C ASN A 282 -13.25 7.16 12.43
N ILE A 283 -13.06 5.85 12.28
CA ILE A 283 -12.46 5.20 11.11
C ILE A 283 -13.55 4.43 10.36
N GLY A 284 -13.83 4.84 9.13
CA GLY A 284 -14.79 4.19 8.24
C GLY A 284 -14.21 2.99 7.47
N ALA A 285 -12.90 2.95 7.24
CA ALA A 285 -12.23 1.78 6.69
C ALA A 285 -10.75 1.79 7.07
N LYS A 286 -10.14 0.61 7.21
CA LYS A 286 -8.70 0.49 7.47
C LYS A 286 -8.09 -0.79 6.93
N TRP A 287 -6.84 -0.69 6.51
CA TRP A 287 -5.97 -1.83 6.23
C TRP A 287 -4.78 -1.80 7.20
N LEU A 288 -4.52 -2.92 7.87
CA LEU A 288 -3.52 -3.01 8.93
C LEU A 288 -2.26 -3.75 8.45
N ALA A 289 -1.10 -3.13 8.62
CA ALA A 289 0.16 -3.68 8.14
C ALA A 289 0.63 -4.90 8.93
N HIS A 290 0.45 -4.91 10.27
CA HIS A 290 0.95 -6.03 11.08
C HIS A 290 0.36 -7.38 10.67
N ASN A 291 -0.91 -7.43 10.24
CA ASN A 291 -1.61 -8.67 9.90
C ASN A 291 -2.10 -8.76 8.44
N GLY A 292 -2.21 -7.64 7.74
CA GLY A 292 -2.71 -7.55 6.37
C GLY A 292 -4.23 -7.64 6.24
N GLU A 293 -4.98 -7.42 7.32
CA GLU A 293 -6.44 -7.44 7.34
C GLU A 293 -7.05 -6.10 6.90
N MET A 294 -8.21 -6.15 6.26
CA MET A 294 -9.01 -5.00 5.85
C MET A 294 -10.32 -4.99 6.62
N TYR A 295 -10.71 -3.81 7.08
CA TYR A 295 -11.95 -3.54 7.81
C TYR A 295 -12.71 -2.42 7.11
N ILE A 296 -14.03 -2.58 7.00
CA ILE A 296 -14.94 -1.58 6.45
C ILE A 296 -16.09 -1.42 7.42
N ASP A 297 -16.31 -0.21 7.90
CA ASP A 297 -17.44 0.16 8.75
C ASP A 297 -18.63 0.53 7.86
N GLY A 298 -19.73 -0.20 8.02
CA GLY A 298 -20.91 -0.13 7.16
C GLY A 298 -21.55 -1.50 6.97
N ALA A 299 -22.86 -1.52 6.74
CA ALA A 299 -23.63 -2.76 6.68
C ALA A 299 -23.39 -3.59 5.40
N SER A 300 -22.79 -3.02 4.35
CA SER A 300 -22.72 -3.67 3.04
C SER A 300 -21.47 -3.31 2.26
N TYR A 301 -20.89 -4.32 1.61
CA TYR A 301 -19.91 -4.16 0.54
C TYR A 301 -20.62 -4.41 -0.80
N ASN A 302 -20.84 -3.35 -1.57
CA ASN A 302 -21.63 -3.41 -2.80
C ASN A 302 -20.76 -3.85 -3.99
N ALA A 303 -20.61 -5.17 -4.16
CA ALA A 303 -19.98 -5.78 -5.33
C ALA A 303 -21.02 -6.09 -6.42
N SER A 304 -20.62 -6.00 -7.70
CA SER A 304 -21.49 -6.29 -8.85
C SER A 304 -21.52 -7.77 -9.26
N GLY A 305 -20.74 -8.62 -8.60
CA GLY A 305 -20.71 -10.05 -8.87
C GLY A 305 -21.96 -10.78 -8.39
N THR A 306 -22.09 -12.03 -8.82
CA THR A 306 -23.35 -12.79 -8.75
C THR A 306 -23.37 -13.88 -7.66
N ASP A 307 -22.19 -14.22 -7.15
CA ASP A 307 -21.97 -15.36 -6.25
C ASP A 307 -20.75 -15.16 -5.35
N PHE A 308 -20.70 -15.95 -4.27
CA PHE A 308 -19.53 -16.08 -3.42
C PHE A 308 -18.77 -17.33 -3.83
N ALA A 309 -17.50 -17.18 -4.21
CA ALA A 309 -16.69 -18.25 -4.75
C ALA A 309 -15.42 -18.49 -3.95
N GLN A 310 -14.82 -19.66 -4.15
CA GLN A 310 -13.44 -19.94 -3.76
C GLN A 310 -12.69 -20.55 -4.94
N MET A 311 -11.37 -20.32 -5.00
CA MET A 311 -10.53 -20.98 -6.00
C MET A 311 -10.28 -22.44 -5.59
N PHE A 312 -10.43 -23.36 -6.54
CA PHE A 312 -10.10 -24.78 -6.41
C PHE A 312 -9.19 -25.25 -7.55
N GLU A 313 -8.43 -26.31 -7.28
CA GLU A 313 -7.54 -26.93 -8.26
C GLU A 313 -8.20 -28.14 -8.93
N THR A 314 -8.04 -28.28 -10.25
CA THR A 314 -8.58 -29.41 -11.02
C THR A 314 -7.71 -30.65 -10.90
N VAL A 315 -8.35 -31.83 -10.87
CA VAL A 315 -7.66 -33.13 -10.71
C VAL A 315 -6.72 -33.45 -11.88
N ASP A 316 -7.07 -33.05 -13.09
CA ASP A 316 -6.33 -33.33 -14.33
C ASP A 316 -5.50 -32.14 -14.84
N ASN A 317 -5.42 -31.06 -14.06
CA ASN A 317 -4.78 -29.78 -14.42
C ASN A 317 -5.34 -29.14 -15.71
N LYS A 318 -6.58 -29.48 -16.08
CA LYS A 318 -7.26 -28.84 -17.22
C LYS A 318 -8.21 -27.77 -16.72
N LEU A 319 -8.47 -26.81 -17.61
CA LEU A 319 -9.51 -25.81 -17.38
C LEU A 319 -10.88 -26.48 -17.46
N ILE A 320 -11.70 -26.27 -16.43
CA ILE A 320 -13.14 -26.46 -16.51
C ILE A 320 -13.72 -25.10 -16.89
N ASP A 321 -14.44 -25.04 -18.01
CA ASP A 321 -15.08 -23.81 -18.47
C ASP A 321 -16.25 -23.41 -17.54
N VAL A 322 -16.79 -22.21 -17.67
CA VAL A 322 -17.84 -21.69 -16.79
C VAL A 322 -19.17 -22.41 -16.97
N GLY A 323 -19.99 -22.42 -15.91
CA GLY A 323 -21.34 -22.97 -15.92
C GLY A 323 -21.44 -24.51 -15.82
N TYR A 324 -20.38 -25.23 -15.44
CA TYR A 324 -20.43 -26.65 -15.09
C TYR A 324 -20.60 -26.86 -13.59
N PHE A 325 -21.37 -27.88 -13.22
CA PHE A 325 -21.38 -28.39 -11.84
C PHE A 325 -20.08 -29.13 -11.56
N VAL A 326 -19.50 -28.89 -10.39
CA VAL A 326 -18.26 -29.52 -9.95
C VAL A 326 -18.40 -30.20 -8.61
N THR A 327 -17.58 -31.21 -8.38
CA THR A 327 -17.48 -31.93 -7.11
C THR A 327 -16.03 -32.36 -6.84
N PHE A 328 -15.75 -32.85 -5.63
CA PHE A 328 -14.44 -33.37 -5.29
C PHE A 328 -14.18 -34.71 -5.97
N SER A 329 -12.95 -34.90 -6.46
CA SER A 329 -12.48 -36.19 -6.99
C SER A 329 -11.60 -36.92 -5.97
N SER A 330 -10.61 -36.22 -5.41
CA SER A 330 -9.63 -36.76 -4.46
C SER A 330 -9.04 -35.61 -3.64
N GLU A 331 -8.88 -35.82 -2.34
CA GLU A 331 -8.37 -34.82 -1.39
C GLU A 331 -9.03 -33.43 -1.60
N GLU A 332 -8.26 -32.45 -2.09
CA GLU A 332 -8.66 -31.05 -2.29
C GLU A 332 -8.88 -30.69 -3.78
N LYS A 333 -8.89 -31.68 -4.68
CA LYS A 333 -9.03 -31.46 -6.13
C LYS A 333 -10.44 -31.73 -6.65
N ILE A 334 -10.84 -30.92 -7.63
CA ILE A 334 -12.19 -30.94 -8.20
C ILE A 334 -12.23 -31.52 -9.62
N ARG A 335 -13.41 -31.99 -10.01
CA ARG A 335 -13.77 -32.45 -11.35
C ARG A 335 -15.19 -32.02 -11.69
N ILE A 336 -15.56 -32.16 -12.96
CA ILE A 336 -16.96 -32.06 -13.39
C ILE A 336 -17.79 -33.14 -12.67
N ALA A 337 -18.93 -32.73 -12.14
CA ALA A 337 -19.87 -33.63 -11.45
C ALA A 337 -20.65 -34.48 -12.45
N THR A 338 -21.12 -35.64 -11.99
CA THR A 338 -21.94 -36.59 -12.75
C THR A 338 -23.28 -36.81 -12.06
N SER A 339 -24.22 -37.50 -12.70
CA SER A 339 -25.51 -37.80 -12.09
C SER A 339 -25.42 -38.71 -10.86
N ASN A 340 -24.29 -39.41 -10.68
CA ASN A 340 -24.05 -40.29 -9.54
C ASN A 340 -23.52 -39.55 -8.30
N ASP A 341 -23.15 -38.27 -8.45
CA ASP A 341 -22.60 -37.48 -7.36
C ASP A 341 -23.74 -36.94 -6.47
N SER A 342 -23.80 -37.44 -5.24
CA SER A 342 -24.75 -36.97 -4.24
C SER A 342 -24.40 -35.57 -3.74
N PHE A 343 -23.09 -35.31 -3.56
CA PHE A 343 -22.54 -34.03 -3.15
C PHE A 343 -22.04 -33.25 -4.35
N ILE A 344 -22.55 -32.02 -4.49
CA ILE A 344 -22.12 -31.05 -5.50
C ILE A 344 -21.49 -29.89 -4.75
N LEU A 345 -20.23 -29.59 -5.06
CA LEU A 345 -19.48 -28.54 -4.38
C LEU A 345 -19.98 -27.15 -4.78
N GLY A 346 -20.24 -26.96 -6.07
CA GLY A 346 -20.49 -25.64 -6.62
C GLY A 346 -20.58 -25.65 -8.14
N ILE A 347 -20.56 -24.45 -8.71
CA ILE A 347 -20.53 -24.22 -10.15
C ILE A 347 -19.25 -23.47 -10.49
N SER A 348 -18.57 -23.85 -11.57
CA SER A 348 -17.48 -23.07 -12.15
C SER A 348 -17.98 -21.65 -12.50
N SER A 349 -17.55 -20.65 -11.72
CA SER A 349 -18.12 -19.30 -11.72
C SER A 349 -17.44 -18.37 -12.72
N ALA A 350 -18.23 -17.48 -13.32
CA ALA A 350 -17.74 -16.45 -14.24
C ALA A 350 -17.56 -15.08 -13.57
N THR A 351 -18.43 -14.73 -12.62
CA THR A 351 -18.57 -13.37 -12.09
C THR A 351 -18.73 -13.34 -10.56
N PRO A 352 -17.81 -13.93 -9.79
CA PRO A 352 -17.94 -13.94 -8.33
C PRO A 352 -17.78 -12.53 -7.74
N ALA A 353 -18.64 -12.18 -6.80
CA ALA A 353 -18.59 -10.94 -6.02
C ALA A 353 -17.42 -10.95 -5.03
N LEU A 354 -17.11 -12.13 -4.48
CA LEU A 354 -16.00 -12.36 -3.57
C LEU A 354 -15.33 -13.68 -3.92
N ILE A 355 -13.99 -13.69 -3.93
CA ILE A 355 -13.19 -14.89 -4.21
C ILE A 355 -12.29 -15.20 -3.01
N GLY A 356 -12.62 -16.26 -2.28
CA GLY A 356 -11.76 -16.85 -1.27
C GLY A 356 -10.64 -17.69 -1.88
N ASN A 357 -9.59 -17.94 -1.09
CA ASN A 357 -8.45 -18.77 -1.50
C ASN A 357 -7.79 -18.31 -2.82
N SER A 358 -7.83 -17.01 -3.15
CA SER A 358 -7.43 -16.53 -4.49
C SER A 358 -5.93 -16.59 -4.76
N GLY A 359 -5.09 -16.43 -3.73
CA GLY A 359 -3.64 -16.29 -3.92
C GLY A 359 -3.30 -15.14 -4.87
N ALA A 360 -4.04 -14.04 -4.86
CA ALA A 360 -3.90 -13.01 -5.90
C ALA A 360 -2.54 -12.27 -5.86
N LEU A 361 -1.98 -12.05 -4.67
CA LEU A 361 -0.81 -11.17 -4.50
C LEU A 361 0.51 -11.90 -4.30
N SER A 362 0.46 -13.10 -3.72
CA SER A 362 1.66 -13.85 -3.33
C SER A 362 1.32 -15.32 -3.16
N TRP A 363 2.36 -16.15 -3.19
CA TRP A 363 2.24 -17.56 -2.85
C TRP A 363 1.55 -17.73 -1.49
N GLN A 364 0.52 -18.58 -1.43
CA GLN A 364 -0.34 -18.72 -0.26
C GLN A 364 0.43 -19.11 1.00
N LYS A 365 1.49 -19.92 0.86
CA LYS A 365 2.34 -20.37 1.96
C LYS A 365 3.56 -19.47 2.21
N ARG A 366 3.55 -18.22 1.71
CA ARG A 366 4.64 -17.26 1.95
C ARG A 366 4.93 -17.07 3.44
N TYR A 367 3.89 -17.05 4.26
CA TYR A 367 4.01 -16.91 5.70
C TYR A 367 3.75 -18.23 6.40
N LYS A 368 4.40 -18.42 7.54
CA LYS A 368 4.18 -19.57 8.40
C LYS A 368 2.82 -19.44 9.09
N THR A 369 2.10 -20.55 9.14
CA THR A 369 0.81 -20.67 9.82
C THR A 369 0.85 -21.77 10.87
N ASP A 370 -0.06 -21.72 11.84
CA ASP A 370 -0.31 -22.84 12.74
C ASP A 370 -1.15 -23.95 12.08
N SER A 371 -1.55 -24.96 12.85
CA SER A 371 -2.34 -26.10 12.38
C SER A 371 -3.75 -25.74 11.91
N PHE A 372 -4.24 -24.55 12.23
CA PHE A 372 -5.55 -24.04 11.82
C PHE A 372 -5.45 -22.99 10.70
N GLY A 373 -4.24 -22.74 10.19
CA GLY A 373 -4.00 -21.77 9.12
C GLY A 373 -3.86 -20.32 9.60
N LYS A 374 -3.84 -20.06 10.92
CA LYS A 374 -3.60 -18.71 11.44
C LYS A 374 -2.14 -18.33 11.25
N ARG A 375 -1.90 -17.15 10.69
CA ARG A 375 -0.55 -16.63 10.46
C ARG A 375 0.18 -16.42 11.79
N GLN A 376 1.46 -16.78 11.81
CA GLN A 376 2.37 -16.53 12.93
C GLN A 376 3.13 -15.22 12.73
N TYR A 377 3.48 -14.57 13.83
CA TYR A 377 4.14 -13.27 13.84
C TYR A 377 5.38 -13.31 14.73
N VAL A 378 6.32 -12.41 14.45
CA VAL A 378 7.55 -12.19 15.22
C VAL A 378 7.67 -10.71 15.57
N SER A 379 8.10 -10.43 16.80
CA SER A 379 8.50 -9.07 17.20
C SER A 379 9.93 -8.82 16.72
N THR A 380 10.12 -7.70 16.04
CA THR A 380 11.45 -7.21 15.68
C THR A 380 12.14 -6.56 16.89
N GLU A 381 13.43 -6.26 16.74
CA GLU A 381 14.20 -5.49 17.73
C GLU A 381 13.64 -4.08 17.96
N SER A 382 12.99 -3.50 16.94
CA SER A 382 12.26 -2.23 17.02
C SER A 382 10.86 -2.35 17.62
N GLN A 383 10.50 -3.53 18.16
CA GLN A 383 9.17 -3.85 18.70
C GLN A 383 8.02 -3.86 17.67
N ASP A 384 8.33 -3.79 16.37
CA ASP A 384 7.33 -3.95 15.32
C ASP A 384 6.92 -5.42 15.18
N ILE A 385 5.62 -5.68 15.01
CA ILE A 385 5.08 -7.01 14.77
C ILE A 385 5.05 -7.27 13.26
N GLN A 386 5.74 -8.33 12.82
CA GLN A 386 5.81 -8.70 11.41
C GLN A 386 5.42 -10.16 11.19
N PRO A 387 4.85 -10.49 10.02
CA PRO A 387 4.48 -11.86 9.69
C PRO A 387 5.72 -12.75 9.50
N LEU A 388 5.73 -13.90 10.16
CA LEU A 388 6.84 -14.85 10.11
C LEU A 388 6.88 -15.54 8.73
N LEU A 389 7.99 -15.40 8.01
CA LEU A 389 8.18 -16.03 6.71
C LEU A 389 8.27 -17.55 6.82
N ASN A 390 7.74 -18.25 5.81
CA ASN A 390 7.92 -19.68 5.67
C ASN A 390 9.31 -19.98 5.06
N THR A 391 10.04 -20.94 5.62
CA THR A 391 11.36 -21.36 5.13
C THR A 391 11.32 -22.02 3.75
N GLU A 392 10.15 -22.47 3.31
CA GLU A 392 9.93 -22.99 1.95
C GLU A 392 9.69 -21.87 0.92
N TRP A 393 9.43 -20.64 1.36
CA TRP A 393 9.23 -19.51 0.46
C TRP A 393 10.58 -18.99 -0.03
N ASP A 394 10.71 -18.88 -1.35
CA ASP A 394 11.91 -18.36 -2.01
C ASP A 394 11.57 -17.05 -2.74
N PRO A 395 12.15 -15.90 -2.33
CA PRO A 395 11.91 -14.61 -2.96
C PRO A 395 12.43 -14.51 -4.39
N THR A 396 13.36 -15.38 -4.80
CA THR A 396 13.92 -15.38 -6.17
C THR A 396 12.96 -15.98 -7.20
N CYS A 397 11.94 -16.68 -6.71
CA CYS A 397 10.98 -17.38 -7.53
C CYS A 397 9.83 -16.48 -7.96
N LYS A 398 9.56 -16.43 -9.28
CA LYS A 398 8.41 -15.68 -9.80
C LYS A 398 7.12 -16.42 -9.45
N TYR A 399 6.28 -15.78 -8.65
CA TYR A 399 4.94 -16.27 -8.36
C TYR A 399 3.99 -16.00 -9.54
N ILE A 400 3.19 -17.01 -9.90
CA ILE A 400 2.06 -16.89 -10.83
C ILE A 400 0.78 -17.08 -10.02
N ALA A 401 -0.09 -16.06 -10.03
CA ALA A 401 -1.36 -16.08 -9.30
C ALA A 401 -2.25 -17.23 -9.78
N ARG A 402 -3.11 -17.77 -8.90
CA ARG A 402 -4.04 -18.87 -9.27
C ARG A 402 -4.88 -18.53 -10.48
N LYS A 403 -5.39 -17.30 -10.58
CA LYS A 403 -6.20 -16.85 -11.72
C LYS A 403 -5.49 -16.96 -13.08
N ASP A 404 -4.16 -16.96 -13.08
CA ASP A 404 -3.33 -17.03 -14.29
C ASP A 404 -2.81 -18.46 -14.55
N ARG A 405 -3.34 -19.45 -13.84
CA ARG A 405 -2.97 -20.88 -13.95
C ARG A 405 -4.20 -21.70 -14.36
N THR A 406 -4.06 -22.50 -15.41
CA THR A 406 -5.18 -23.22 -16.04
C THR A 406 -5.81 -24.29 -15.15
N GLU A 407 -5.06 -24.80 -14.18
CA GLU A 407 -5.53 -25.79 -13.22
C GLU A 407 -6.38 -25.17 -12.08
N TRP A 408 -6.50 -23.84 -11.99
CA TRP A 408 -7.26 -23.17 -10.95
C TRP A 408 -8.46 -22.41 -11.53
N LEU A 409 -9.63 -22.57 -10.92
CA LEU A 409 -10.82 -21.80 -11.26
C LEU A 409 -11.62 -21.38 -10.02
N PRO A 410 -12.37 -20.27 -10.09
CA PRO A 410 -13.35 -19.94 -9.07
C PRO A 410 -14.56 -20.87 -9.18
N VAL A 411 -14.98 -21.43 -8.04
CA VAL A 411 -16.20 -22.20 -7.90
C VAL A 411 -17.15 -21.42 -7.01
N GLY A 412 -18.28 -21.01 -7.58
CA GLY A 412 -19.37 -20.36 -6.85
C GLY A 412 -20.05 -21.37 -5.94
N LEU A 413 -20.05 -21.06 -4.65
CA LEU A 413 -20.56 -21.91 -3.57
C LEU A 413 -21.97 -21.50 -3.15
N ILE A 414 -22.35 -20.24 -3.41
CA ILE A 414 -23.69 -19.72 -3.16
C ILE A 414 -23.91 -18.49 -4.04
N GLY A 415 -25.10 -18.37 -4.62
CA GLY A 415 -25.47 -17.20 -5.42
C GLY A 415 -26.32 -17.54 -6.64
N GLN A 416 -26.62 -16.50 -7.43
CA GLN A 416 -27.34 -16.66 -8.69
C GLN A 416 -26.31 -16.93 -9.78
N MET A 417 -26.36 -18.09 -10.43
CA MET A 417 -25.33 -18.46 -11.40
C MET A 417 -25.92 -18.99 -12.69
N LEU A 418 -25.30 -18.60 -13.79
CA LEU A 418 -25.59 -19.14 -15.11
C LEU A 418 -24.95 -20.52 -15.23
N VAL A 419 -25.74 -21.48 -15.66
CA VAL A 419 -25.34 -22.89 -15.77
C VAL A 419 -25.73 -23.39 -17.15
N ARG A 420 -24.87 -24.23 -17.71
CA ARG A 420 -25.14 -24.95 -18.95
C ARG A 420 -26.26 -25.96 -18.70
N ASP A 421 -27.16 -26.14 -19.65
CA ASP A 421 -28.24 -27.12 -19.53
C ASP A 421 -28.49 -27.89 -20.83
N ASP A 422 -29.08 -29.07 -20.69
CA ASP A 422 -29.41 -29.97 -21.81
C ASP A 422 -30.72 -29.61 -22.54
N GLY A 423 -31.35 -28.50 -22.18
CA GLY A 423 -32.61 -28.02 -22.74
C GLY A 423 -33.86 -28.55 -22.02
N THR A 424 -33.72 -29.50 -21.09
CA THR A 424 -34.87 -30.10 -20.39
C THR A 424 -35.35 -29.28 -19.19
N CYS A 425 -34.51 -28.37 -18.67
CA CYS A 425 -34.79 -27.64 -17.45
C CYS A 425 -35.95 -26.65 -17.63
N GLU A 426 -36.88 -26.64 -16.67
CA GLU A 426 -38.05 -25.76 -16.69
C GLU A 426 -37.89 -24.58 -15.72
N THR A 427 -38.38 -23.41 -16.11
CA THR A 427 -38.38 -22.22 -15.23
C THR A 427 -39.28 -22.48 -14.01
N HIS A 428 -38.79 -22.13 -12.81
CA HIS A 428 -39.41 -22.48 -11.53
C HIS A 428 -39.49 -23.99 -11.21
N GLY A 429 -38.73 -24.82 -11.94
CA GLY A 429 -38.50 -26.22 -11.60
C GLY A 429 -37.18 -26.43 -10.84
N TYR A 430 -36.73 -27.68 -10.80
CA TYR A 430 -35.45 -28.08 -10.22
C TYR A 430 -34.56 -28.77 -11.26
N CYS A 431 -33.25 -28.68 -11.04
CA CYS A 431 -32.26 -29.38 -11.85
C CYS A 431 -31.18 -30.06 -11.00
N ARG A 432 -30.56 -31.10 -11.56
CA ARG A 432 -29.30 -31.70 -11.07
C ARG A 432 -28.32 -31.85 -12.23
N PRO A 433 -27.02 -32.06 -11.97
CA PRO A 433 -26.09 -32.41 -13.03
C PRO A 433 -26.43 -33.76 -13.65
N ASN A 434 -26.34 -33.84 -14.98
CA ASN A 434 -26.27 -35.10 -15.71
C ASN A 434 -24.81 -35.64 -15.74
N ASN A 435 -24.54 -36.66 -16.54
CA ASN A 435 -23.19 -37.25 -16.66
C ASN A 435 -22.14 -36.32 -17.31
N ASP A 436 -22.56 -35.26 -17.98
CA ASP A 436 -21.69 -34.24 -18.57
C ASP A 436 -21.48 -33.03 -17.63
N GLY A 437 -22.08 -33.07 -16.42
CA GLY A 437 -22.02 -32.01 -15.42
C GLY A 437 -22.73 -30.73 -15.81
N ILE A 438 -23.69 -30.82 -16.74
CA ILE A 438 -24.62 -29.74 -17.08
C ILE A 438 -25.99 -30.04 -16.46
N ALA A 439 -26.81 -29.00 -16.32
CA ALA A 439 -28.14 -29.12 -15.72
C ALA A 439 -29.08 -29.98 -16.58
N THR A 440 -29.76 -30.92 -15.93
CA THR A 440 -30.90 -31.67 -16.47
C THR A 440 -32.07 -31.58 -15.52
N LYS A 441 -33.30 -31.68 -16.04
CA LYS A 441 -34.54 -31.62 -15.26
C LYS A 441 -34.51 -32.68 -14.16
N SER A 442 -34.93 -32.28 -12.96
CA SER A 442 -35.07 -33.17 -11.82
C SER A 442 -36.25 -32.76 -10.95
N GLU A 443 -36.77 -33.70 -10.17
CA GLU A 443 -37.81 -33.46 -9.16
C GLU A 443 -37.25 -32.72 -7.92
N SER A 444 -35.91 -32.68 -7.76
CA SER A 444 -35.24 -32.03 -6.63
C SER A 444 -33.85 -31.52 -7.04
N GLY A 445 -33.22 -30.73 -6.18
CA GLY A 445 -31.87 -30.19 -6.43
C GLY A 445 -31.88 -28.66 -6.43
N PHE A 446 -31.29 -28.07 -7.47
CA PHE A 446 -31.10 -26.62 -7.55
C PHE A 446 -32.26 -25.95 -8.25
N PHE A 447 -32.74 -24.84 -7.68
CA PHE A 447 -33.90 -24.13 -8.18
C PHE A 447 -33.55 -23.32 -9.43
N VAL A 448 -34.33 -23.52 -10.50
CA VAL A 448 -34.17 -22.79 -11.77
C VAL A 448 -34.96 -21.49 -11.71
N ILE A 449 -34.26 -20.35 -11.70
CA ILE A 449 -34.89 -19.02 -11.69
C ILE A 449 -35.53 -18.71 -13.04
N LYS A 450 -34.76 -18.87 -14.13
CA LYS A 450 -35.22 -18.61 -15.50
C LYS A 450 -34.30 -19.27 -16.52
N ARG A 451 -34.84 -19.48 -17.72
CA ARG A 451 -34.03 -19.77 -18.92
C ARG A 451 -33.46 -18.47 -19.49
N THR A 452 -32.18 -18.48 -19.88
CA THR A 452 -31.50 -17.33 -20.49
C THR A 452 -31.06 -17.60 -21.93
N GLY A 453 -31.05 -18.86 -22.36
CA GLY A 453 -30.79 -19.26 -23.75
C GLY A 453 -31.23 -20.71 -24.01
N GLU A 454 -30.90 -21.21 -25.20
CA GLU A 454 -31.24 -22.58 -25.63
C GLU A 454 -30.62 -23.65 -24.70
N ASN A 455 -29.38 -23.44 -24.30
CA ASN A 455 -28.61 -24.35 -23.42
C ASN A 455 -28.04 -23.62 -22.19
N GLN A 456 -28.76 -22.62 -21.69
CA GLN A 456 -28.37 -21.89 -20.49
C GLN A 456 -29.57 -21.51 -19.63
N ILE A 457 -29.41 -21.76 -18.33
CA ILE A 457 -30.36 -21.37 -17.29
C ILE A 457 -29.66 -20.56 -16.20
N LEU A 458 -30.43 -19.72 -15.53
CA LEU A 458 -30.01 -19.08 -14.28
C LEU A 458 -30.59 -19.88 -13.12
N ILE A 459 -29.74 -20.31 -12.20
CA ILE A 459 -30.15 -21.02 -11.00
C ILE A 459 -29.76 -20.24 -9.74
N LEU A 460 -30.39 -20.59 -8.62
CA LEU A 460 -29.91 -20.21 -7.30
C LEU A 460 -29.22 -21.41 -6.64
N PHE A 461 -27.90 -21.36 -6.55
CA PHE A 461 -27.10 -22.38 -5.88
C PHE A 461 -26.99 -22.04 -4.39
N ARG A 462 -27.19 -23.03 -3.52
CA ARG A 462 -27.30 -22.87 -2.07
C ARG A 462 -26.69 -24.05 -1.34
#